data_AF-A0A7W6UKS2-F1
#
_entry.id   AF-A0A7W6UKS2-F1
#
_cell.length_a   1.000
_cell.length_b   1.000
_cell.length_c   1.000
_cell.angle_alpha   90.00
_cell.angle_beta   90.00
_cell.angle_gamma   90.00
#
_symmetry.space_group_name_H-M   'P 1'
#
loop_
_entity.id
_entity.type
_entity.pdbx_description
1 polymer ?
#
loop_
_entity_poly.entity_id
_entity_poly.type
_entity_poly.pdbx_seq_one_letter_code
_entity_poly.pdbx_strand_id
1 'polypeptide(L)'
;MRVALLFLSGRVILQKDLGWSVERNSQKIIARLKREGFEVVSIKGSHHKLRRGSQTIIVPHPKKDLPIGTALAIAKQAGWNASDKS
;
A
#
# COMPACT_ATOMS: atom_id res chain seq x y z
N MET A 1 -25.54 13.84 7.40
CA MET A 1 -26.61 13.61 8.41
C MET A 1 -26.59 12.11 8.70
N ARG A 2 -26.38 11.57 9.90
CA ARG A 2 -26.43 12.04 11.30
C ARG A 2 -25.21 11.53 12.07
N VAL A 3 -24.87 12.26 13.11
CA VAL A 3 -23.82 12.02 14.10
C VAL A 3 -24.24 10.89 15.05
N ALA A 4 -23.32 9.97 15.36
CA ALA A 4 -23.35 9.18 16.58
C ALA A 4 -21.96 9.29 17.23
N LEU A 5 -21.78 10.35 18.02
CA LEU A 5 -20.58 10.60 18.82
C LEU A 5 -20.86 10.07 20.22
N LEU A 6 -20.57 8.79 20.45
CA LEU A 6 -20.57 8.20 21.79
C LEU A 6 -19.25 8.59 22.47
N PHE A 7 -19.29 9.63 23.29
CA PHE A 7 -18.24 9.99 24.22
C PHE A 7 -18.22 9.00 25.39
N LEU A 8 -17.35 7.99 25.31
CA LEU A 8 -16.93 7.22 26.48
C LEU A 8 -15.42 7.40 26.63
N SER A 9 -15.04 8.11 27.69
CA SER A 9 -13.69 8.17 28.26
C SER A 9 -12.54 8.50 27.31
N GLY A 10 -12.21 9.79 27.19
CA GLY A 10 -10.82 10.30 27.15
C GLY A 10 -9.84 9.79 26.09
N ARG A 11 -10.28 9.06 25.06
CA ARG A 11 -9.44 8.58 23.96
C ARG A 11 -10.23 8.73 22.68
N VAL A 12 -9.83 9.67 21.83
CA VAL A 12 -10.29 9.73 20.44
C VAL A 12 -9.76 8.47 19.75
N ILE A 13 -10.49 7.36 19.86
CA ILE A 13 -10.27 6.19 19.03
C ILE A 13 -10.78 6.59 17.65
N LEU A 14 -9.85 6.98 16.78
CA LEU A 14 -10.13 7.09 15.36
C LEU A 14 -10.68 5.74 14.92
N GLN A 15 -11.88 5.74 14.36
CA GLN A 15 -12.55 4.57 13.79
C GLN A 15 -11.86 4.05 12.51
N LYS A 16 -10.52 4.15 12.42
CA LYS A 16 -9.65 3.66 11.35
C LYS A 16 -8.84 2.42 11.76
N ASP A 17 -9.01 1.94 12.99
CA ASP A 17 -8.33 0.75 13.52
C ASP A 17 -9.03 -0.57 13.17
N LEU A 18 -10.07 -0.55 12.31
CA LEU A 18 -10.53 -1.78 11.65
C LEU A 18 -9.53 -2.17 10.56
N GLY A 19 -8.50 -2.93 10.93
CA GLY A 19 -8.08 -4.12 10.18
C GLY A 19 -7.50 -3.99 8.76
N TRP A 20 -7.24 -2.81 8.22
CA TRP A 20 -6.51 -2.68 6.93
C TRP A 20 -4.99 -2.81 7.15
N SER A 21 -4.49 -4.04 7.23
CA SER A 21 -3.04 -4.30 7.29
C SER A 21 -2.48 -4.40 5.87
N VAL A 22 -2.12 -3.27 5.26
CA VAL A 22 -1.39 -3.24 3.98
C VAL A 22 0.12 -3.24 4.24
N GLU A 23 0.88 -4.01 3.47
CA GLU A 23 2.35 -4.00 3.55
C GLU A 23 2.89 -2.63 3.12
N ARG A 24 3.82 -2.08 3.91
CA ARG A 24 4.37 -0.72 3.74
C ARG A 24 5.86 -0.72 3.43
N ASN A 25 6.54 -1.86 3.56
CA ASN A 25 7.94 -1.98 3.20
C ASN A 25 8.10 -2.10 1.67
N SER A 26 8.77 -1.12 1.07
CA SER A 26 9.01 -1.08 -0.38
C SER A 26 9.72 -2.32 -0.92
N GLN A 27 10.63 -2.93 -0.15
CA GLN A 27 11.34 -4.15 -0.57
C GLN A 27 10.36 -5.33 -0.69
N LYS A 28 9.48 -5.49 0.30
CA LYS A 28 8.48 -6.56 0.29
C LYS A 28 7.43 -6.36 -0.79
N ILE A 29 6.99 -5.12 -1.01
CA ILE A 29 6.08 -4.75 -2.09
C ILE A 29 6.71 -5.10 -3.45
N ILE A 30 7.95 -4.69 -3.70
CA ILE A 30 8.67 -5.00 -4.95
C ILE A 30 8.85 -6.52 -5.11
N ALA A 31 9.20 -7.23 -4.04
CA ALA A 31 9.35 -8.68 -4.09
C ALA A 31 8.02 -9.38 -4.43
N ARG A 32 6.90 -8.93 -3.85
CA ARG A 32 5.56 -9.44 -4.21
C ARG A 32 5.21 -9.13 -5.66
N LEU A 33 5.40 -7.89 -6.12
CA LEU A 33 5.16 -7.52 -7.52
C LEU A 33 5.99 -8.40 -8.48
N LYS A 34 7.27 -8.63 -8.19
CA LYS A 34 8.12 -9.51 -9.00
C LYS A 34 7.58 -10.94 -9.07
N ARG A 35 7.11 -11.51 -7.95
CA ARG A 35 6.46 -12.83 -7.91
C ARG A 35 5.19 -12.89 -8.76
N GLU A 36 4.47 -11.78 -8.86
CA GLU A 36 3.26 -11.65 -9.69
C GLU A 36 3.55 -11.34 -11.17
N GLY A 37 4.83 -11.38 -11.58
CA GLY A 37 5.26 -11.20 -12.97
C GLY A 37 5.54 -9.75 -13.37
N PHE A 38 5.71 -8.83 -12.41
CA PHE A 38 6.16 -7.49 -12.71
C PHE A 38 7.69 -7.43 -12.85
N GLU A 39 8.16 -6.75 -13.88
CA GLU A 39 9.58 -6.53 -14.14
C GLU A 39 9.94 -5.05 -13.97
N VAL A 40 11.15 -4.78 -13.49
CA VAL A 40 11.65 -3.40 -13.37
C VAL A 40 12.08 -2.93 -14.75
N VAL A 41 11.36 -1.95 -15.30
CA VAL A 41 11.64 -1.41 -16.65
C VAL A 41 12.55 -0.17 -16.62
N SER A 42 12.47 0.62 -15.55
CA SER A 42 13.35 1.77 -15.36
C SER A 42 13.41 2.21 -13.90
N ILE A 43 14.50 2.89 -13.55
CA ILE A 43 14.69 3.47 -12.24
C ILE A 43 15.13 4.92 -12.45
N LYS A 44 14.40 5.87 -11.83
CA LYS A 44 14.78 7.28 -11.82
C LYS A 44 14.82 7.77 -10.38
N GLY A 45 16.03 7.95 -9.85
CA GLY A 45 16.23 8.25 -8.43
C GLY A 45 15.58 7.17 -7.56
N SER A 46 14.69 7.57 -6.66
CA SER A 46 13.97 6.64 -5.78
C SER A 46 12.73 6.01 -6.41
N HIS A 47 12.37 6.31 -7.66
CA HIS A 47 11.15 5.77 -8.28
C HIS A 47 11.49 4.57 -9.17
N HIS A 48 11.06 3.39 -8.73
CA HIS A 48 11.20 2.15 -9.48
C HIS A 48 9.93 1.92 -10.29
N LYS A 49 10.06 1.89 -11.62
CA LYS A 49 8.96 1.63 -12.53
C LYS A 49 8.91 0.12 -12.80
N LEU A 50 7.82 -0.51 -12.41
CA LEU A 50 7.56 -1.93 -12.65
C LEU A 50 6.44 -2.11 -13.67
N ARG A 51 6.55 -3.09 -14.57
CA ARG A 51 5.59 -3.35 -15.63
C ARG A 51 5.24 -4.84 -15.71
N ARG A 52 3.96 -5.13 -15.96
CA ARG A 52 3.43 -6.45 -16.32
C ARG A 52 2.44 -6.27 -17.47
N GLY A 53 2.82 -6.67 -18.69
CA GLY A 53 1.99 -6.45 -19.88
C GLY A 53 1.68 -4.96 -20.12
N SER A 54 0.41 -4.57 -20.05
CA SER A 54 -0.05 -3.18 -20.16
C SER A 54 -0.05 -2.42 -18.82
N GLN A 55 0.08 -3.12 -17.69
CA GLN A 55 0.00 -2.55 -16.35
C GLN A 55 1.36 -2.01 -15.91
N THR A 56 1.38 -0.80 -15.37
CA THR A 56 2.61 -0.16 -14.85
C THR A 56 2.36 0.37 -13.43
N ILE A 57 3.27 0.07 -12.51
CA ILE A 57 3.24 0.50 -11.10
C ILE A 57 4.57 1.16 -10.77
N ILE A 58 4.51 2.29 -10.06
CA ILE A 58 5.71 3.01 -9.61
C ILE A 58 5.82 2.86 -8.10
N VAL A 59 6.95 2.35 -7.62
CA VAL A 59 7.22 2.16 -6.19
C VAL A 59 8.39 3.06 -5.76
N PRO A 60 8.18 3.93 -4.76
CA PRO A 60 9.29 4.64 -4.12
C PRO A 60 10.16 3.65 -3.33
N HIS A 61 11.41 3.49 -3.73
CA HIS A 61 12.40 2.60 -3.12
C HIS A 61 13.78 3.26 -3.16
N PRO A 62 14.58 3.22 -2.08
CA PRO A 62 14.37 2.43 -0.85
C PRO A 62 13.57 3.15 0.24
N LYS A 63 12.53 2.49 0.76
CA LYS A 63 11.73 2.94 1.93
C LYS A 63 11.31 1.75 2.80
N LYS A 64 11.66 1.78 4.09
CA LYS A 64 11.24 0.76 5.06
C LYS A 64 9.75 0.87 5.40
N ASP A 65 9.23 2.08 5.42
CA ASP A 65 7.83 2.37 5.70
C ASP A 65 7.32 3.45 4.73
N LEU A 66 6.47 3.05 3.78
CA LEU A 66 5.78 3.96 2.88
C LEU A 66 4.55 4.55 3.57
N PRO A 67 4.17 5.81 3.29
CA PRO A 67 2.90 6.35 3.78
C PRO A 67 1.73 5.42 3.45
N ILE A 68 0.75 5.30 4.37
CA ILE A 68 -0.39 4.40 4.20
C ILE A 68 -1.11 4.60 2.86
N GLY A 69 -1.30 5.86 2.46
CA GLY A 69 -1.96 6.19 1.19
C GLY A 69 -1.18 5.68 -0.02
N THR A 70 0.16 5.73 0.03
CA THR A 70 1.02 5.21 -1.04
C THR A 70 0.95 3.69 -1.12
N ALA A 71 1.05 3.00 0.03
CA ALA A 71 0.94 1.55 0.08
C ALA A 71 -0.43 1.06 -0.42
N LEU A 72 -1.52 1.72 -0.01
CA LEU A 72 -2.88 1.43 -0.47
C LEU A 72 -3.05 1.71 -1.97
N ALA A 73 -2.49 2.81 -2.48
CA ALA A 73 -2.54 3.12 -3.91
C ALA A 73 -1.83 2.05 -4.74
N ILE A 74 -0.65 1.60 -4.30
CA ILE A 74 0.09 0.52 -4.95
C ILE A 74 -0.70 -0.79 -4.88
N ALA A 75 -1.23 -1.15 -3.71
CA ALA A 75 -2.05 -2.34 -3.53
C ALA A 75 -3.27 -2.33 -4.45
N LYS A 76 -3.99 -1.21 -4.51
CA LYS A 76 -5.15 -1.02 -5.42
C LYS A 76 -4.73 -1.14 -6.88
N GLN A 77 -3.62 -0.54 -7.27
CA GLN A 77 -3.11 -0.65 -8.63
C GLN A 77 -2.71 -2.08 -8.97
N ALA A 78 -2.14 -2.83 -8.02
CA ALA A 78 -1.76 -4.23 -8.18
C ALA A 78 -2.96 -5.20 -8.11
N GLY A 79 -4.13 -4.73 -7.66
CA GLY A 79 -5.32 -5.55 -7.45
C GLY A 79 -5.29 -6.37 -6.16
N TRP A 80 -4.51 -5.95 -5.16
CA TRP A 80 -4.45 -6.61 -3.85
C TRP A 80 -5.63 -6.18 -2.99
N ASN A 81 -6.33 -7.16 -2.42
CA ASN A 81 -7.43 -6.87 -1.51
C ASN A 81 -6.91 -6.63 -0.10
N ALA A 82 -7.66 -5.85 0.68
CA ALA A 82 -7.37 -5.55 2.08
C ALA A 82 -7.25 -6.78 2.99
N SER A 83 -7.88 -7.87 2.57
CA SER A 83 -7.89 -9.18 3.22
C SER A 83 -6.66 -10.03 2.91
N ASP A 84 -5.89 -9.69 1.87
CA ASP A 84 -4.75 -10.49 1.43
C ASP A 84 -3.55 -10.23 2.34
N LYS A 85 -3.56 -10.87 3.52
CA LYS A 85 -2.38 -10.91 4.38
C LYS A 85 -1.26 -11.63 3.62
N SER A 86 -0.20 -10.91 3.28
CA SER A 86 1.01 -11.48 2.64
C SER A 86 2.00 -12.01 3.66
#